data_AF-A0A6N8I4T0-F1
#
_entry.id   AF-A0A6N8I4T0-F1
#
_cell.length_a   1.000
_cell.length_b   1.000
_cell.length_c   1.000
_cell.angle_alpha   90.00
_cell.angle_beta   90.00
_cell.angle_gamma   90.00
#
_symmetry.space_group_name_H-M   'P 1'
#
loop_
_entity.id
_entity.type
_entity.pdbx_description
1 polymer ?
#
loop_
_entity_poly.entity_id
_entity_poly.type
_entity_poly.pdbx_seq_one_letter_code
_entity_poly.pdbx_strand_id
1 'polypeptide(L)'
;MRVQKLAKLPDPGWGAARLKLQDTGTCFCRFLYIVGIQSIRILKHQRRKLSIFFRPFTNVCKRLYFLLLGRRFLWLKTELHSIREGFSIAKKRLSDARREGALAVLKECFHITGISFRLHKKFVFSILNIAVPTVSVLALFFTVQYWNHLSYGLVLENNGKQIAVIQNENTYEQATEMVNQRMVHDTVDSESQLSFKPNFKLSVGNSAFATASFVCNKLIEQSNGIIEEASGLYVDGELIGAVKSSADLRYLIQNLLDAAKGNDQNATAQFTQNVEIENGLYPTISIISTDDMKKILNSTSKAGVTYTVKDGDTVTSIAKANNMTISGLNKINDNQLGDSIHPGDLINLEIAEPKLKVELVKTETYRVSIPFKTITQNDDTKYTDYTKVLTQGADGLQQRVDKVYTVNGVETKRESISSTILSQPVDKVVLTGTKKRPKTGSGVSSGSLMWPVPSLHTITTYFTWRWGSFHTGIDISGSSAYGKTIVAADGGVVTAAGWDGGYGNRVVIRHNGTISTLYGHCSKILVTVGQKVSKGQAIAKVGSTGNSTGPHCHFEVIKNGTKVNPMLYVHN
;
A
#
# COMPACT_ATOMS: atom_id res chain seq x y z
N MET A 1 2.96 7.95 -58.56
CA MET A 1 2.08 8.93 -59.23
C MET A 1 2.22 10.25 -58.50
N ARG A 2 2.62 11.32 -59.21
CA ARG A 2 2.73 12.74 -58.80
C ARG A 2 3.64 13.08 -57.59
N VAL A 3 4.80 13.71 -57.75
CA VAL A 3 5.09 15.03 -58.36
C VAL A 3 4.56 16.19 -57.49
N GLN A 4 5.53 16.83 -56.81
CA GLN A 4 5.74 18.27 -56.69
C GLN A 4 4.59 19.17 -56.20
N LYS A 5 4.92 20.00 -55.21
CA LYS A 5 4.99 21.47 -55.36
C LYS A 5 5.66 22.03 -54.10
N LEU A 6 6.92 22.46 -54.16
CA LEU A 6 7.43 23.72 -54.75
C LEU A 6 7.52 24.83 -53.70
N ALA A 7 8.78 25.21 -53.46
CA ALA A 7 9.29 26.58 -53.50
C ALA A 7 8.79 27.61 -52.48
N LYS A 8 9.70 28.00 -51.59
CA LYS A 8 10.09 29.42 -51.40
C LYS A 8 11.63 29.53 -51.25
N LEU A 9 12.19 30.31 -52.17
CA LEU A 9 13.58 30.71 -52.48
C LEU A 9 14.34 31.40 -51.32
N PRO A 10 15.65 31.78 -51.42
CA PRO A 10 16.54 31.81 -52.61
C PRO A 10 17.95 31.17 -52.47
N ASP A 11 18.50 30.76 -53.62
CA ASP A 11 19.95 30.61 -53.93
C ASP A 11 20.45 31.95 -54.56
N PRO A 12 21.77 32.30 -54.68
CA PRO A 12 22.85 31.39 -55.05
C PRO A 12 24.26 31.70 -54.46
N GLY A 13 25.15 30.71 -54.54
CA GLY A 13 26.60 30.91 -54.31
C GLY A 13 27.41 29.69 -54.74
N TRP A 14 27.36 29.36 -56.03
CA TRP A 14 28.06 28.23 -56.61
C TRP A 14 29.58 28.42 -56.64
N GLY A 15 30.28 27.48 -56.00
CA GLY A 15 31.73 27.27 -56.08
C GLY A 15 32.07 25.85 -55.63
N ALA A 16 31.72 24.85 -56.45
CA ALA A 16 32.15 23.47 -56.25
C ALA A 16 33.46 23.21 -57.02
N ALA A 17 34.50 22.71 -56.34
CA ALA A 17 35.17 21.47 -56.73
C ALA A 17 36.45 21.17 -55.89
N ARG A 18 36.33 20.12 -55.07
CA ARG A 18 37.29 19.01 -54.84
C ARG A 18 38.70 19.27 -54.28
N LEU A 19 38.80 18.86 -53.01
CA LEU A 19 39.78 17.92 -52.39
C LEU A 19 41.20 18.40 -52.04
N LYS A 20 41.52 18.35 -50.73
CA LYS A 20 42.69 17.62 -50.20
C LYS A 20 42.46 17.18 -48.75
N LEU A 21 42.16 15.88 -48.60
CA LEU A 21 41.89 15.14 -47.36
C LEU A 21 43.21 14.58 -46.78
N GLN A 22 44.26 15.41 -46.66
CA GLN A 22 45.62 14.94 -46.33
C GLN A 22 46.17 15.36 -44.96
N ASP A 23 45.51 16.26 -44.21
CA ASP A 23 46.05 16.75 -42.92
C ASP A 23 45.34 16.22 -41.66
N THR A 24 44.13 15.65 -41.78
CA THR A 24 43.39 15.14 -40.61
C THR A 24 43.82 13.73 -40.20
N GLY A 25 44.21 12.88 -41.17
CA GLY A 25 44.64 11.50 -40.91
C GLY A 25 45.99 11.42 -40.18
N THR A 26 46.94 12.29 -40.52
CA THR A 26 48.29 12.33 -39.92
C THR A 26 48.26 12.80 -38.46
N CYS A 27 47.37 13.74 -38.15
CA CYS A 27 47.18 14.26 -36.80
C CYS A 27 46.48 13.23 -35.89
N PHE A 28 45.48 12.52 -36.41
CA PHE A 28 44.80 11.44 -35.69
C PHE A 28 45.71 10.23 -35.44
N CYS A 29 46.53 9.82 -36.42
CA CYS A 29 47.51 8.75 -36.25
C CYS A 29 48.60 9.10 -35.21
N ARG A 30 49.07 10.35 -35.16
CA ARG A 30 49.99 10.83 -34.12
C ARG A 30 49.35 10.83 -32.73
N PHE A 31 48.10 11.24 -32.63
CA PHE A 31 47.34 11.19 -31.37
C PHE A 31 47.20 9.75 -30.87
N LEU A 32 46.78 8.82 -31.74
CA LEU A 32 46.68 7.39 -31.40
C LEU A 32 48.03 6.78 -31.01
N TYR A 33 49.13 7.16 -31.66
CA TYR A 33 50.46 6.68 -31.33
C TYR A 33 50.94 7.17 -29.95
N ILE A 34 50.72 8.44 -29.62
CA ILE A 34 51.11 9.02 -28.33
C ILE A 34 50.24 8.47 -27.19
N VAL A 35 48.92 8.42 -27.40
CA VAL A 35 47.98 7.83 -26.44
C VAL A 35 48.27 6.34 -26.26
N GLY A 36 48.60 5.62 -27.33
CA GLY A 36 49.00 4.21 -27.28
C GLY A 36 50.28 4.00 -26.45
N ILE A 37 51.34 4.78 -26.68
CA ILE A 37 52.59 4.67 -25.91
C ILE A 37 52.40 5.07 -24.44
N GLN A 38 51.66 6.14 -24.17
CA GLN A 38 51.33 6.57 -22.80
C GLN A 38 50.52 5.50 -22.07
N SER A 39 49.51 4.92 -22.74
CA SER A 39 48.69 3.83 -22.21
C SER A 39 49.53 2.59 -21.90
N ILE A 40 50.46 2.21 -22.79
CA ILE A 40 51.38 1.09 -22.57
C ILE A 40 52.31 1.38 -21.38
N ARG A 41 52.82 2.61 -21.22
CA ARG A 41 53.67 2.98 -20.07
C ARG A 41 52.89 2.95 -18.77
N ILE A 42 51.67 3.48 -18.74
CA ILE A 42 50.79 3.47 -17.57
C ILE A 42 50.43 2.03 -17.21
N LEU A 43 50.03 1.21 -18.18
CA LEU A 43 49.74 -0.22 -17.97
C LEU A 43 50.95 -0.97 -17.45
N LYS A 44 52.15 -0.71 -17.96
CA LYS A 44 53.39 -1.35 -17.49
C LYS A 44 53.73 -0.93 -16.07
N HIS A 45 53.51 0.34 -15.71
CA HIS A 45 53.71 0.84 -14.35
C HIS A 45 52.68 0.25 -13.37
N GLN A 46 51.40 0.24 -13.74
CA GLN A 46 50.33 -0.34 -12.93
C GLN A 46 50.52 -1.85 -12.75
N ARG A 47 50.88 -2.58 -13.81
CA ARG A 47 51.22 -4.01 -13.72
C ARG A 47 52.39 -4.27 -12.78
N ARG A 48 53.40 -3.39 -12.75
CA ARG A 48 54.53 -3.50 -11.83
C ARG A 48 54.09 -3.24 -10.39
N LYS A 49 53.26 -2.23 -10.13
CA LYS A 49 52.69 -1.96 -8.79
C LYS A 49 51.77 -3.10 -8.32
N LEU A 50 50.87 -3.58 -9.17
CA LEU A 50 49.99 -4.72 -8.90
C LEU A 50 50.79 -5.99 -8.61
N SER A 51 51.84 -6.29 -9.38
CA SER A 51 52.66 -7.48 -9.12
C SER A 51 53.43 -7.39 -7.80
N ILE A 52 53.88 -6.19 -7.39
CA ILE A 52 54.51 -5.97 -6.08
C ILE A 52 53.46 -6.06 -4.96
N PHE A 53 52.27 -5.49 -5.14
CA PHE A 53 51.17 -5.53 -4.18
C PHE A 53 50.66 -6.95 -3.92
N PHE A 54 50.53 -7.77 -4.97
CA PHE A 54 50.07 -9.17 -4.86
C PHE A 54 51.20 -10.18 -4.57
N ARG A 55 52.47 -9.77 -4.49
CA ARG A 55 53.57 -10.67 -4.09
C ARG A 55 53.35 -11.40 -2.76
N PRO A 56 52.87 -10.74 -1.68
CA PRO A 56 52.60 -11.42 -0.41
C PRO A 56 51.50 -12.48 -0.55
N PHE A 57 50.40 -12.12 -1.21
CA PHE A 57 49.26 -13.02 -1.44
C PHE A 57 49.64 -14.22 -2.30
N THR A 58 50.34 -13.99 -3.42
CA THR A 58 50.83 -15.08 -4.28
C THR A 58 51.84 -15.97 -3.56
N ASN A 59 52.66 -15.43 -2.66
CA ASN A 59 53.56 -16.23 -1.81
C ASN A 59 52.79 -17.06 -0.78
N VAL A 60 51.72 -16.52 -0.18
CA VAL A 60 50.84 -17.27 0.72
C VAL A 60 50.09 -18.38 -0.01
N CYS A 61 49.50 -18.09 -1.18
CA CYS A 61 48.85 -19.10 -2.03
C CYS A 61 49.84 -20.17 -2.48
N LYS A 62 51.09 -19.81 -2.82
CA LYS A 62 52.15 -20.79 -3.12
C LYS A 62 52.49 -21.64 -1.89
N ARG A 63 52.60 -21.05 -0.69
CA ARG A 63 52.84 -21.81 0.55
C ARG A 63 51.68 -22.73 0.88
N LEU A 64 50.43 -22.26 0.79
CA LEU A 64 49.22 -23.05 0.98
C LEU A 64 49.11 -24.18 -0.04
N TYR A 65 49.37 -23.88 -1.32
CA TYR A 65 49.47 -24.90 -2.37
C TYR A 65 50.52 -25.94 -1.97
N PHE A 66 51.75 -25.56 -1.64
CA PHE A 66 52.79 -26.50 -1.21
C PHE A 66 52.43 -27.31 0.04
N LEU A 67 51.75 -26.71 1.01
CA LEU A 67 51.31 -27.37 2.24
C LEU A 67 50.17 -28.38 2.00
N LEU A 68 49.21 -28.05 1.14
CA LEU A 68 47.99 -28.84 0.93
C LEU A 68 48.10 -29.86 -0.21
N LEU A 69 48.58 -29.42 -1.39
CA LEU A 69 48.48 -30.18 -2.64
C LEU A 69 49.82 -30.33 -3.37
N GLY A 70 50.67 -29.31 -3.34
CA GLY A 70 51.93 -29.21 -4.07
C GLY A 70 52.93 -30.29 -3.67
N ARG A 71 53.08 -30.60 -2.37
CA ARG A 71 53.90 -31.76 -1.91
C ARG A 71 53.39 -33.07 -2.48
N ARG A 72 52.06 -33.27 -2.48
CA ARG A 72 51.43 -34.46 -3.07
C ARG A 72 51.61 -34.51 -4.59
N PHE A 73 51.48 -33.40 -5.29
CA PHE A 73 51.63 -33.33 -6.74
C PHE A 73 53.09 -33.50 -7.19
N LEU A 74 54.05 -32.94 -6.44
CA LEU A 74 55.48 -33.18 -6.64
C LEU A 74 55.83 -34.64 -6.40
N TRP A 75 55.30 -35.24 -5.33
CA TRP A 75 55.45 -36.67 -5.08
C TRP A 75 54.81 -37.51 -6.21
N LEU A 76 53.57 -37.21 -6.62
CA LEU A 76 52.93 -37.89 -7.75
C LEU A 76 53.73 -37.74 -9.04
N LYS A 77 54.29 -36.55 -9.33
CA LYS A 77 55.09 -36.28 -10.54
C LYS A 77 56.42 -37.03 -10.53
N THR A 78 57.11 -37.04 -9.39
CA THR A 78 58.37 -37.79 -9.21
C THR A 78 58.12 -39.29 -9.31
N GLU A 79 57.02 -39.78 -8.71
CA GLU A 79 56.60 -41.16 -8.84
C GLU A 79 56.24 -41.53 -10.29
N LEU A 80 55.51 -40.65 -11.00
CA LEU A 80 55.19 -40.83 -12.42
C LEU A 80 56.45 -40.92 -13.28
N HIS A 81 57.47 -40.12 -12.95
CA HIS A 81 58.76 -40.16 -13.61
C HIS A 81 59.48 -41.48 -13.35
N SER A 82 59.50 -41.94 -12.09
CA SER A 82 60.05 -43.24 -11.70
C SER A 82 59.33 -44.41 -12.40
N ILE A 83 58.00 -44.37 -12.50
CA ILE A 83 57.21 -45.36 -13.26
C ILE A 83 57.62 -45.34 -14.74
N ARG A 84 57.76 -44.14 -15.34
CA ARG A 84 58.16 -43.97 -16.74
C ARG A 84 59.58 -44.50 -17.02
N GLU A 85 60.53 -44.24 -16.13
CA GLU A 85 61.87 -44.81 -16.20
C GLU A 85 61.82 -46.33 -16.03
N GLY A 86 61.02 -46.82 -15.08
CA GLY A 86 60.76 -48.25 -14.88
C GLY A 86 60.26 -48.95 -16.14
N PHE A 87 59.42 -48.30 -16.96
CA PHE A 87 58.99 -48.85 -18.26
C PHE A 87 60.14 -49.05 -19.25
N SER A 88 61.14 -48.16 -19.26
CA SER A 88 62.32 -48.30 -20.13
C SER A 88 63.18 -49.51 -19.73
N ILE A 89 63.35 -49.72 -18.42
CA ILE A 89 64.06 -50.86 -17.84
C ILE A 89 63.28 -52.15 -18.10
N ALA A 90 61.96 -52.13 -17.86
CA ALA A 90 61.05 -53.24 -18.13
C ALA A 90 61.10 -53.66 -19.60
N LYS A 91 61.08 -52.69 -20.53
CA LYS A 91 61.19 -52.95 -21.97
C LYS A 91 62.49 -53.68 -22.31
N LYS A 92 63.62 -53.29 -21.69
CA LYS A 92 64.91 -53.95 -21.90
C LYS A 92 64.89 -55.38 -21.36
N ARG A 93 64.42 -55.60 -20.13
CA ARG A 93 64.29 -56.94 -19.52
C ARG A 93 63.35 -57.86 -20.30
N LEU A 94 62.21 -57.34 -20.76
CA LEU A 94 61.27 -58.09 -21.61
C LEU A 94 61.90 -58.44 -22.97
N SER A 95 62.73 -57.54 -23.53
CA SER A 95 63.47 -57.82 -24.76
C SER A 95 64.55 -58.88 -24.58
N ASP A 96 65.23 -58.91 -23.43
CA ASP A 96 66.23 -59.92 -23.11
C ASP A 96 65.56 -61.28 -22.84
N ALA A 97 64.50 -61.32 -22.03
CA ALA A 97 63.70 -62.53 -21.78
C ALA A 97 63.06 -63.11 -23.06
N ARG A 98 62.79 -62.27 -24.07
CA ARG A 98 62.28 -62.72 -25.38
C ARG A 98 63.26 -63.63 -26.11
N ARG A 99 64.56 -63.55 -25.81
CA ARG A 99 65.59 -64.45 -26.36
C ARG A 99 65.57 -65.84 -25.73
N GLU A 100 64.95 -65.98 -24.55
CA GLU A 100 64.85 -67.24 -23.79
C GLU A 100 63.53 -67.99 -24.01
N GLY A 101 62.54 -67.36 -24.67
CA GLY A 101 61.27 -67.97 -25.06
C GLY A 101 60.04 -67.38 -24.37
N ALA A 102 58.84 -67.84 -24.78
CA ALA A 102 57.57 -67.23 -24.37
C ALA A 102 57.27 -67.34 -22.86
N LEU A 103 57.63 -68.46 -22.23
CA LEU A 103 57.43 -68.66 -20.79
C LEU A 103 58.31 -67.73 -19.95
N ALA A 104 59.54 -67.43 -20.41
CA ALA A 104 60.44 -66.49 -19.75
C ALA A 104 59.88 -65.06 -19.79
N VAL A 105 59.32 -64.64 -20.93
CA VAL A 105 58.65 -63.33 -21.07
C VAL A 105 57.45 -63.20 -20.13
N LEU A 106 56.63 -64.25 -20.02
CA LEU A 106 55.42 -64.25 -19.19
C LEU A 106 55.78 -64.19 -17.69
N LYS A 107 56.80 -64.97 -17.27
CA LYS A 107 57.35 -64.94 -15.91
C LYS A 107 57.95 -63.57 -15.58
N GLU A 108 58.73 -63.00 -16.50
CA GLU A 108 59.34 -61.68 -16.31
C GLU A 108 58.29 -60.56 -16.31
N CYS A 109 57.22 -60.68 -17.09
CA CYS A 109 56.10 -59.74 -17.07
C CYS A 109 55.40 -59.73 -15.70
N PHE A 110 55.03 -60.88 -15.15
CA PHE A 110 54.45 -60.97 -13.81
C PHE A 110 55.42 -60.50 -12.72
N HIS A 111 56.72 -60.79 -12.87
CA HIS A 111 57.74 -60.34 -11.95
C HIS A 111 57.88 -58.80 -11.95
N ILE A 112 57.96 -58.19 -13.14
CA ILE A 112 57.99 -56.73 -13.32
C ILE A 112 56.72 -56.09 -12.79
N THR A 113 55.53 -56.59 -13.15
CA THR A 113 54.25 -56.04 -12.68
C THR A 113 54.13 -56.14 -11.16
N GLY A 114 54.54 -57.26 -10.56
CA GLY A 114 54.55 -57.44 -9.11
C GLY A 114 55.53 -56.50 -8.40
N ILE A 115 56.73 -56.29 -8.96
CA ILE A 115 57.72 -55.35 -8.44
C ILE A 115 57.24 -53.90 -8.59
N SER A 116 56.74 -53.50 -9.75
CA SER A 116 56.19 -52.18 -10.00
C SER A 116 54.99 -51.88 -9.10
N PHE A 117 54.11 -52.85 -8.86
CA PHE A 117 52.99 -52.67 -7.93
C PHE A 117 53.46 -52.53 -6.48
N ARG A 118 54.47 -53.29 -6.03
CA ARG A 118 55.03 -53.14 -4.67
C ARG A 118 55.76 -51.81 -4.49
N LEU A 119 56.55 -51.40 -5.48
CA LEU A 119 57.28 -50.12 -5.49
C LEU A 119 56.32 -48.93 -5.44
N HIS A 120 55.27 -48.96 -6.24
CA HIS A 120 54.34 -47.85 -6.43
C HIS A 120 52.99 -48.06 -5.72
N LYS A 121 52.90 -48.98 -4.74
CA LYS A 121 51.64 -49.33 -4.04
C LYS A 121 50.95 -48.09 -3.47
N LYS A 122 51.71 -47.21 -2.82
CA LYS A 122 51.19 -45.96 -2.22
C LYS A 122 50.56 -45.04 -3.27
N PHE A 123 51.12 -44.99 -4.48
CA PHE A 123 50.60 -44.19 -5.59
C PHE A 123 49.26 -44.71 -6.09
N VAL A 124 49.16 -46.01 -6.33
CA VAL A 124 47.90 -46.65 -6.80
C VAL A 124 46.77 -46.43 -5.79
N PHE A 125 47.00 -46.70 -4.50
CA PHE A 125 45.96 -46.46 -3.47
C PHE A 125 45.62 -44.98 -3.30
N SER A 126 46.59 -44.07 -3.45
CA SER A 126 46.32 -42.63 -3.39
C SER A 126 45.44 -42.15 -4.55
N ILE A 127 45.57 -42.74 -5.74
CA ILE A 127 44.71 -42.43 -6.89
C ILE A 127 43.32 -43.01 -6.67
N LEU A 128 43.21 -44.27 -6.26
CA LEU A 128 41.92 -44.93 -6.03
C LEU A 128 41.08 -44.21 -4.97
N ASN A 129 41.70 -43.78 -3.86
CA ASN A 129 41.01 -43.04 -2.80
C ASN A 129 40.44 -41.68 -3.24
N ILE A 130 40.91 -41.13 -4.37
CA ILE A 130 40.39 -39.89 -4.95
C ILE A 130 39.40 -40.21 -6.08
N ALA A 131 39.76 -41.15 -6.96
CA ALA A 131 38.98 -41.50 -8.13
C ALA A 131 37.63 -42.15 -7.75
N VAL A 132 37.62 -43.08 -6.80
CA VAL A 132 36.40 -43.82 -6.44
C VAL A 132 35.31 -42.89 -5.89
N PRO A 133 35.55 -42.04 -4.87
CA PRO A 133 34.52 -41.11 -4.40
C PRO A 133 34.09 -40.12 -5.47
N THR A 134 35.02 -39.64 -6.30
CA THR A 134 34.69 -38.69 -7.39
C THR A 134 33.75 -39.32 -8.41
N VAL A 135 34.03 -40.56 -8.83
CA VAL A 135 33.17 -41.31 -9.75
C VAL A 135 31.81 -41.60 -9.10
N SER A 136 31.75 -41.95 -7.82
CA SER A 136 30.49 -42.15 -7.10
C SER A 136 29.64 -40.88 -7.04
N VAL A 137 30.26 -39.72 -6.79
CA VAL A 137 29.55 -38.42 -6.80
C VAL A 137 29.05 -38.07 -8.19
N LEU A 138 29.85 -38.32 -9.24
CA LEU A 138 29.41 -38.12 -10.62
C LEU A 138 28.26 -39.05 -10.99
N ALA A 139 28.34 -40.32 -10.62
CA ALA A 139 27.26 -41.28 -10.85
C ALA A 139 25.97 -40.82 -10.17
N LEU A 140 26.03 -40.43 -8.88
CA LEU A 140 24.88 -39.89 -8.16
C LEU A 140 24.32 -38.63 -8.85
N PHE A 141 25.18 -37.70 -9.27
CA PHE A 141 24.76 -36.49 -9.98
C PHE A 141 24.02 -36.83 -11.28
N PHE A 142 24.55 -37.74 -12.10
CA PHE A 142 23.89 -38.15 -13.34
C PHE A 142 22.60 -38.92 -13.10
N THR A 143 22.53 -39.75 -12.07
CA THR A 143 21.30 -40.44 -11.68
C THR A 143 20.23 -39.45 -11.24
N VAL A 144 20.56 -38.50 -10.36
CA VAL A 144 19.62 -37.45 -9.92
C VAL A 144 19.15 -36.60 -11.11
N GLN A 145 20.07 -36.21 -12.00
CA GLN A 145 19.71 -35.51 -13.22
C GLN A 145 18.73 -36.32 -14.08
N TYR A 146 19.00 -37.60 -14.33
CA TYR A 146 18.14 -38.47 -15.13
C TYR A 146 16.71 -38.54 -14.58
N TRP A 147 16.55 -38.80 -13.28
CA TRP A 147 15.22 -38.95 -12.66
C TRP A 147 14.47 -37.62 -12.52
N ASN A 148 15.16 -36.49 -12.36
CA ASN A 148 14.52 -35.17 -12.29
C ASN A 148 13.92 -34.70 -13.64
N HIS A 149 14.37 -35.26 -14.77
CA HIS A 149 13.83 -34.93 -16.09
C HIS A 149 12.69 -35.85 -16.53
N LEU A 150 12.33 -36.86 -15.73
CA LEU A 150 11.19 -37.73 -16.01
C LEU A 150 9.91 -37.14 -15.40
N SER A 151 8.86 -37.06 -16.22
CA SER A 151 7.52 -36.73 -15.73
C SER A 151 6.74 -38.02 -15.47
N TYR A 152 6.08 -38.06 -14.32
CA TYR A 152 5.22 -39.18 -13.91
C TYR A 152 3.76 -38.77 -14.06
N GLY A 153 2.97 -39.64 -14.66
CA GLY A 153 1.52 -39.47 -14.75
C GLY A 153 0.79 -40.78 -14.48
N LEU A 154 -0.53 -40.69 -14.46
CA LEU A 154 -1.45 -41.81 -14.33
C LEU A 154 -2.16 -42.01 -15.67
N VAL A 155 -2.00 -43.16 -16.29
CA VAL A 155 -2.88 -43.59 -17.38
C VAL A 155 -4.23 -43.93 -16.75
N LEU A 156 -5.24 -43.14 -17.11
CA LEU A 156 -6.63 -43.35 -16.72
C LEU A 156 -7.29 -44.27 -17.76
N GLU A 157 -7.81 -45.39 -17.28
CA GLU A 157 -8.67 -46.29 -18.04
C GLU A 157 -10.07 -46.27 -17.41
N ASN A 158 -11.11 -46.32 -18.25
CA ASN A 158 -12.49 -46.53 -17.80
C ASN A 158 -13.09 -47.66 -18.65
N ASN A 159 -13.70 -48.65 -17.98
CA ASN A 159 -14.26 -49.85 -18.63
C ASN A 159 -13.27 -50.57 -19.58
N GLY A 160 -11.98 -50.61 -19.21
CA GLY A 160 -10.93 -51.26 -19.99
C GLY A 160 -10.43 -50.48 -21.22
N LYS A 161 -10.95 -49.28 -21.48
CA LYS A 161 -10.47 -48.38 -22.55
C LYS A 161 -9.65 -47.24 -21.95
N GLN A 162 -8.46 -47.01 -22.49
CA GLN A 162 -7.64 -45.85 -22.12
C GLN A 162 -8.35 -44.55 -22.49
N ILE A 163 -8.49 -43.66 -21.51
CA ILE A 163 -9.08 -42.33 -21.63
C ILE A 163 -7.99 -41.30 -21.93
N ALA A 164 -7.03 -41.16 -21.02
CA ALA A 164 -6.00 -40.14 -21.07
C ALA A 164 -4.84 -40.46 -20.11
N VAL A 165 -3.74 -39.71 -20.22
CA VAL A 165 -2.69 -39.65 -19.19
C VAL A 165 -2.90 -38.37 -18.39
N ILE A 166 -3.17 -38.48 -17.09
CA ILE A 166 -3.42 -37.36 -16.18
C ILE A 166 -2.26 -37.20 -15.19
N GLN A 167 -2.09 -36.01 -14.62
CA GLN A 167 -1.00 -35.75 -13.69
C GLN A 167 -1.25 -36.39 -12.32
N ASN A 168 -2.50 -36.38 -11.86
CA ASN A 168 -2.92 -36.88 -10.54
C ASN A 168 -4.40 -37.27 -10.56
N GLU A 169 -4.83 -37.99 -9.52
CA GLU A 169 -6.22 -38.44 -9.36
C GLU A 169 -7.21 -37.29 -9.22
N ASN A 170 -6.82 -36.16 -8.64
CA ASN A 170 -7.63 -34.94 -8.56
C ASN A 170 -8.12 -34.46 -9.95
N THR A 171 -7.35 -34.69 -11.03
CA THR A 171 -7.78 -34.37 -12.40
C THR A 171 -9.00 -35.20 -12.82
N TYR A 172 -9.06 -36.46 -12.38
CA TYR A 172 -10.20 -37.35 -12.61
C TYR A 172 -11.40 -36.99 -11.73
N GLU A 173 -11.17 -36.63 -10.45
CA GLU A 173 -12.23 -36.17 -9.55
C GLU A 173 -12.91 -34.91 -10.10
N GLN A 174 -12.13 -33.90 -10.52
CA GLN A 174 -12.65 -32.70 -11.17
C GLN A 174 -13.42 -33.03 -12.45
N ALA A 175 -12.89 -33.92 -13.29
CA ALA A 175 -13.57 -34.32 -14.51
C ALA A 175 -14.92 -35.03 -14.22
N THR A 176 -14.97 -35.86 -13.18
CA THR A 176 -16.20 -36.56 -12.78
C THR A 176 -17.23 -35.60 -12.23
N GLU A 177 -16.80 -34.61 -11.44
CA GLU A 177 -17.67 -33.51 -10.99
C GLU A 177 -18.24 -32.72 -12.17
N MET A 178 -17.41 -32.38 -13.17
CA MET A 178 -17.88 -31.74 -14.39
C MET A 178 -18.87 -32.61 -15.17
N VAL A 179 -18.64 -33.92 -15.27
CA VAL A 179 -19.58 -34.86 -15.89
C VAL A 179 -20.91 -34.81 -15.14
N ASN A 180 -20.89 -34.90 -13.81
CA ASN A 180 -22.10 -34.83 -13.00
C ASN A 180 -22.86 -33.54 -13.28
N GLN A 181 -22.20 -32.38 -13.19
CA GLN A 181 -22.82 -31.08 -13.46
C GLN A 181 -23.43 -30.99 -14.87
N ARG A 182 -22.73 -31.52 -15.89
CA ARG A 182 -23.21 -31.50 -17.29
C ARG A 182 -24.31 -32.51 -17.59
N MET A 183 -24.35 -33.63 -16.86
CA MET A 183 -25.28 -34.75 -17.10
C MET A 183 -26.55 -34.70 -16.25
N VAL A 184 -26.68 -33.73 -15.35
CA VAL A 184 -27.82 -33.57 -14.43
C VAL A 184 -29.06 -33.09 -15.21
N HIS A 185 -29.78 -34.02 -15.85
CA HIS A 185 -31.22 -34.35 -15.66
C HIS A 185 -31.77 -35.23 -16.81
N ASP A 186 -32.09 -36.49 -16.52
CA ASP A 186 -33.48 -36.98 -16.53
C ASP A 186 -33.56 -38.29 -15.73
N THR A 187 -33.92 -38.21 -14.46
CA THR A 187 -34.36 -39.37 -13.70
C THR A 187 -35.83 -39.63 -14.02
N VAL A 188 -36.09 -40.23 -15.18
CA VAL A 188 -37.15 -41.24 -15.28
C VAL A 188 -36.62 -42.59 -14.78
N ASP A 189 -35.30 -42.75 -14.63
CA ASP A 189 -34.68 -43.83 -13.85
C ASP A 189 -33.61 -43.25 -12.92
N SER A 190 -33.97 -43.02 -11.65
CA SER A 190 -33.07 -42.59 -10.57
C SER A 190 -31.97 -43.61 -10.19
N GLU A 191 -31.70 -44.61 -11.02
CA GLU A 191 -30.74 -45.68 -10.72
C GLU A 191 -29.55 -45.79 -11.69
N SER A 192 -29.54 -45.09 -12.83
CA SER A 192 -28.36 -45.05 -13.69
C SER A 192 -27.45 -43.86 -13.35
N GLN A 193 -26.95 -43.78 -12.12
CA GLN A 193 -25.70 -43.03 -11.91
C GLN A 193 -24.68 -43.65 -12.89
N LEU A 194 -24.11 -42.85 -13.79
CA LEU A 194 -23.05 -43.32 -14.67
C LEU A 194 -21.88 -43.75 -13.77
N SER A 195 -21.82 -45.05 -13.45
CA SER A 195 -20.80 -45.62 -12.59
C SER A 195 -19.52 -45.78 -13.40
N PHE A 196 -18.68 -44.77 -13.39
CA PHE A 196 -17.31 -44.86 -13.89
C PHE A 196 -16.47 -45.70 -12.92
N LYS A 197 -15.76 -46.72 -13.44
CA LYS A 197 -14.82 -47.52 -12.64
C LYS A 197 -13.41 -47.21 -13.13
N PRO A 198 -12.74 -46.21 -12.51
CA PRO A 198 -11.42 -45.80 -12.96
C PRO A 198 -10.38 -46.89 -12.63
N ASN A 199 -9.43 -47.07 -13.53
CA ASN A 199 -8.22 -47.83 -13.27
C ASN A 199 -7.02 -46.95 -13.61
N PHE A 200 -6.09 -46.82 -12.66
CA PHE A 200 -4.91 -45.95 -12.77
C PHE A 200 -3.64 -46.80 -12.91
N LYS A 201 -2.85 -46.55 -13.96
CA LYS A 201 -1.53 -47.16 -14.15
C LYS A 201 -0.45 -46.09 -14.21
N LEU A 202 0.65 -46.30 -13.49
CA LEU A 202 1.78 -45.37 -13.53
C LEU A 202 2.37 -45.33 -14.94
N SER A 203 2.57 -44.12 -15.46
CA SER A 203 3.24 -43.85 -16.73
C SER A 203 4.42 -42.93 -16.52
N VAL A 204 5.51 -43.23 -17.23
CA VAL A 204 6.77 -42.48 -17.19
C VAL A 204 7.05 -41.98 -18.61
N GLY A 205 7.13 -40.67 -18.79
CA GLY A 205 7.44 -40.10 -20.11
C GLY A 205 7.18 -38.60 -20.20
N ASN A 206 7.59 -37.99 -21.31
CA ASN A 206 7.44 -36.56 -21.59
C ASN A 206 6.08 -36.19 -22.22
N SER A 207 5.04 -36.96 -21.92
CA SER A 207 3.71 -36.74 -22.49
C SER A 207 3.03 -35.55 -21.80
N ALA A 208 2.37 -34.69 -22.59
CA ALA A 208 1.49 -33.68 -22.04
C ALA A 208 0.34 -34.36 -21.28
N PHE A 209 0.08 -33.91 -20.05
CA PHE A 209 -1.04 -34.40 -19.25
C PHE A 209 -2.36 -33.83 -19.76
N ALA A 210 -3.40 -34.66 -19.79
CA ALA A 210 -4.74 -34.22 -20.13
C ALA A 210 -5.34 -33.35 -19.02
N THR A 211 -6.15 -32.37 -19.43
CA THR A 211 -6.92 -31.51 -18.52
C THR A 211 -8.20 -32.19 -18.06
N ALA A 212 -8.78 -31.73 -16.96
CA ALA A 212 -10.07 -32.22 -16.46
C ALA A 212 -11.18 -32.11 -17.52
N SER A 213 -11.23 -31.01 -18.28
CA SER A 213 -12.21 -30.80 -19.36
C SER A 213 -12.06 -31.82 -20.51
N PHE A 214 -10.82 -32.17 -20.89
CA PHE A 214 -10.59 -33.23 -21.88
C PHE A 214 -11.07 -34.60 -21.37
N VAL A 215 -10.75 -34.93 -20.12
CA VAL A 215 -11.19 -36.18 -19.49
C VAL A 215 -12.71 -36.24 -19.38
N CYS A 216 -13.36 -35.15 -18.96
CA CYS A 216 -14.81 -34.99 -18.91
C CYS A 216 -15.46 -35.29 -20.26
N ASN A 217 -14.96 -34.68 -21.34
CA ASN A 217 -15.48 -34.94 -22.69
C ASN A 217 -15.34 -36.42 -23.08
N LYS A 218 -14.22 -37.07 -22.75
CA LYS A 218 -14.05 -38.51 -23.01
C LYS A 218 -14.94 -39.42 -22.17
N LEU A 219 -15.27 -39.02 -20.95
CA LEU A 219 -16.25 -39.74 -20.13
C LEU A 219 -17.67 -39.57 -20.69
N ILE A 220 -18.03 -38.38 -21.16
CA ILE A 220 -19.32 -38.09 -21.81
C ILE A 220 -19.45 -38.82 -23.15
N GLU A 221 -18.39 -38.90 -23.97
CA GLU A 221 -18.37 -39.70 -25.21
C GLU A 221 -18.67 -41.19 -24.98
N GLN A 222 -18.43 -41.70 -23.77
CA GLN A 222 -18.74 -43.08 -23.39
C GLN A 222 -20.17 -43.24 -22.86
N SER A 223 -20.92 -42.15 -22.70
CA SER A 223 -22.34 -42.18 -22.30
C SER A 223 -23.24 -42.43 -23.51
N ASN A 224 -24.42 -43.03 -23.27
CA ASN A 224 -25.38 -43.38 -24.33
C ASN A 224 -26.32 -42.21 -24.72
N GLY A 225 -26.02 -40.97 -24.29
CA GLY A 225 -26.85 -39.80 -24.55
C GLY A 225 -26.62 -39.16 -25.92
N ILE A 226 -27.61 -38.38 -26.40
CA ILE A 226 -27.39 -37.46 -27.52
C ILE A 226 -26.57 -36.28 -26.99
N ILE A 227 -25.34 -36.16 -27.48
CA ILE A 227 -24.37 -35.15 -27.07
C ILE A 227 -24.09 -34.19 -28.22
N GLU A 228 -23.98 -32.90 -27.91
CA GLU A 228 -23.69 -31.81 -28.83
C GLU A 228 -22.52 -30.97 -28.31
N GLU A 229 -21.75 -30.38 -29.23
CA GLU A 229 -20.77 -29.36 -28.86
C GLU A 229 -21.48 -28.08 -28.43
N ALA A 230 -21.14 -27.57 -27.24
CA ALA A 230 -21.71 -26.36 -26.68
C ALA A 230 -20.70 -25.64 -25.78
N SER A 231 -21.11 -24.48 -25.27
CA SER A 231 -20.36 -23.65 -24.33
C SER A 231 -21.11 -23.56 -23.01
N GLY A 232 -20.53 -24.11 -21.95
CA GLY A 232 -21.04 -24.00 -20.59
C GLY A 232 -20.55 -22.73 -19.92
N LEU A 233 -21.44 -22.06 -19.19
CA LEU A 233 -21.10 -20.95 -18.31
C LEU A 233 -20.96 -21.47 -16.88
N TYR A 234 -19.78 -21.29 -16.29
CA TYR A 234 -19.49 -21.66 -14.92
C TYR A 234 -19.33 -20.39 -14.09
N VAL A 235 -19.92 -20.38 -12.90
CA VAL A 235 -19.79 -19.29 -11.91
C VAL A 235 -19.31 -19.91 -10.62
N ASP A 236 -18.14 -19.48 -10.15
CA ASP A 236 -17.44 -20.05 -8.98
C ASP A 236 -17.28 -21.59 -9.05
N GLY A 237 -17.14 -22.13 -10.28
CA GLY A 237 -16.97 -23.55 -10.56
C GLY A 237 -18.27 -24.36 -10.72
N GLU A 238 -19.44 -23.75 -10.57
CA GLU A 238 -20.75 -24.39 -10.76
C GLU A 238 -21.32 -24.07 -12.16
N LEU A 239 -21.78 -25.10 -12.88
CA LEU A 239 -22.43 -24.93 -14.18
C LEU A 239 -23.80 -24.22 -14.03
N ILE A 240 -23.91 -23.02 -14.60
CA ILE A 240 -25.17 -22.26 -14.67
C ILE A 240 -26.05 -22.73 -15.85
N GLY A 241 -25.42 -23.18 -16.93
CA GLY A 241 -26.09 -23.75 -18.10
C GLY A 241 -25.18 -23.74 -19.34
N ALA A 242 -25.63 -24.39 -20.41
CA ALA A 242 -24.89 -24.49 -21.67
C ALA A 242 -25.66 -23.87 -22.83
N VAL A 243 -24.97 -23.22 -23.76
CA VAL A 243 -25.54 -22.66 -25.00
C VAL A 243 -24.75 -23.10 -26.21
N LYS A 244 -25.38 -23.12 -27.39
CA LYS A 244 -24.74 -23.58 -28.64
C LYS A 244 -23.56 -22.69 -29.08
N SER A 245 -23.69 -21.37 -28.94
CA SER A 245 -22.71 -20.40 -29.46
C SER A 245 -21.86 -19.80 -28.33
N SER A 246 -20.58 -20.14 -28.31
CA SER A 246 -19.58 -19.51 -27.43
C SER A 246 -19.51 -17.99 -27.64
N ALA A 247 -19.67 -17.54 -28.89
CA ALA A 247 -19.62 -16.13 -29.24
C ALA A 247 -20.81 -15.36 -28.64
N ASP A 248 -22.01 -15.94 -28.73
CA ASP A 248 -23.23 -15.32 -28.19
C ASP A 248 -23.18 -15.26 -26.67
N LEU A 249 -22.65 -16.29 -26.01
CA LEU A 249 -22.43 -16.31 -24.56
C LEU A 249 -21.44 -15.22 -24.14
N ARG A 250 -20.30 -15.11 -24.83
CA ARG A 250 -19.31 -14.05 -24.56
C ARG A 250 -19.90 -12.66 -24.76
N TYR A 251 -20.69 -12.47 -25.81
CA TYR A 251 -21.37 -11.22 -26.09
C TYR A 251 -22.40 -10.88 -24.99
N LEU A 252 -23.18 -11.86 -24.53
CA LEU A 252 -24.10 -11.69 -23.41
C LEU A 252 -23.39 -11.24 -22.13
N ILE A 253 -22.31 -11.93 -21.76
CA ILE A 253 -21.50 -11.62 -20.57
C ILE A 253 -20.87 -10.23 -20.68
N GLN A 254 -20.31 -9.88 -21.84
CA GLN A 254 -19.73 -8.56 -22.06
C GLN A 254 -20.78 -7.45 -21.97
N ASN A 255 -21.98 -7.66 -22.54
CA ASN A 255 -23.07 -6.70 -22.44
C ASN A 255 -23.53 -6.45 -21.00
N LEU A 256 -23.48 -7.46 -20.12
CA LEU A 256 -23.80 -7.26 -18.70
C LEU A 256 -22.79 -6.33 -18.02
N LEU A 257 -21.51 -6.48 -18.32
CA LEU A 257 -20.44 -5.60 -17.82
C LEU A 257 -20.57 -4.18 -18.40
N ASP A 258 -20.83 -4.07 -19.70
CA ASP A 258 -20.98 -2.78 -20.38
C ASP A 258 -22.23 -2.03 -19.88
N ALA A 259 -23.34 -2.73 -19.66
CA ALA A 259 -24.56 -2.16 -19.09
C ALA A 259 -24.33 -1.64 -17.66
N ALA A 260 -23.59 -2.37 -16.84
CA ALA A 260 -23.23 -1.93 -15.49
C ALA A 260 -22.28 -0.72 -15.50
N LYS A 261 -21.31 -0.69 -16.42
CA LYS A 261 -20.40 0.45 -16.60
C LYS A 261 -21.12 1.72 -17.09
N GLY A 262 -22.14 1.55 -17.93
CA GLY A 262 -22.85 2.66 -18.57
C GLY A 262 -21.90 3.54 -19.39
N ASN A 263 -22.01 4.86 -19.24
CA ASN A 263 -21.22 5.83 -20.00
C ASN A 263 -19.93 6.30 -19.28
N ASP A 264 -19.60 5.75 -18.11
CA ASP A 264 -18.43 6.19 -17.36
C ASP A 264 -17.13 5.63 -17.98
N GLN A 265 -16.44 6.46 -18.75
CA GLN A 265 -15.19 6.09 -19.42
C GLN A 265 -14.04 5.81 -18.43
N ASN A 266 -14.13 6.33 -17.21
CA ASN A 266 -13.10 6.16 -16.17
C ASN A 266 -13.38 4.96 -15.26
N ALA A 267 -14.44 4.20 -15.54
CA ALA A 267 -14.80 2.97 -14.86
C ALA A 267 -14.49 1.74 -15.71
N THR A 268 -14.09 0.67 -15.02
CA THR A 268 -14.05 -0.69 -15.55
C THR A 268 -15.03 -1.56 -14.78
N ALA A 269 -15.75 -2.43 -15.47
CA ALA A 269 -16.67 -3.39 -14.87
C ALA A 269 -16.06 -4.79 -14.90
N GLN A 270 -16.19 -5.52 -13.80
CA GLN A 270 -15.80 -6.93 -13.71
C GLN A 270 -16.77 -7.68 -12.79
N PHE A 271 -16.89 -9.00 -12.93
CA PHE A 271 -17.68 -9.78 -11.99
C PHE A 271 -16.91 -9.98 -10.68
N THR A 272 -17.63 -10.02 -9.56
CA THR A 272 -17.02 -10.41 -8.28
C THR A 272 -16.78 -11.91 -8.21
N GLN A 273 -17.64 -12.69 -8.88
CA GLN A 273 -17.52 -14.14 -9.00
C GLN A 273 -16.53 -14.52 -10.11
N ASN A 274 -15.96 -15.72 -10.02
CA ASN A 274 -15.17 -16.29 -11.10
C ASN A 274 -16.11 -16.79 -12.22
N VAL A 275 -16.12 -16.11 -13.36
CA VAL A 275 -16.98 -16.44 -14.50
C VAL A 275 -16.14 -17.07 -15.61
N GLU A 276 -16.38 -18.34 -15.91
CA GLU A 276 -15.64 -19.11 -16.89
C GLU A 276 -16.56 -19.66 -17.98
N ILE A 277 -16.06 -19.70 -19.22
CA ILE A 277 -16.75 -20.30 -20.36
C ILE A 277 -15.93 -21.48 -20.84
N GLU A 278 -16.50 -22.68 -20.72
CA GLU A 278 -15.86 -23.90 -21.20
C GLU A 278 -16.60 -24.50 -22.40
N ASN A 279 -15.87 -24.63 -23.50
CA ASN A 279 -16.34 -25.36 -24.67
C ASN A 279 -16.16 -26.87 -24.43
N GLY A 280 -17.17 -27.66 -24.76
CA GLY A 280 -17.11 -29.11 -24.57
C GLY A 280 -18.35 -29.81 -25.08
N LEU A 281 -18.46 -31.09 -24.73
CA LEU A 281 -19.63 -31.91 -25.03
C LEU A 281 -20.64 -31.79 -23.88
N TYR A 282 -21.90 -31.56 -24.26
CA TYR A 282 -23.04 -31.42 -23.35
C TYR A 282 -24.22 -32.22 -23.92
N PRO A 283 -25.08 -32.83 -23.07
CA PRO A 283 -26.33 -33.42 -23.53
C PRO A 283 -27.20 -32.40 -24.25
N THR A 284 -27.79 -32.73 -25.40
CA THR A 284 -28.63 -31.80 -26.18
C THR A 284 -29.74 -31.16 -25.33
N ILE A 285 -30.31 -31.91 -24.39
CA ILE A 285 -31.37 -31.45 -23.48
C ILE A 285 -30.90 -30.41 -22.44
N SER A 286 -29.60 -30.36 -22.14
CA SER A 286 -29.00 -29.41 -21.20
C SER A 286 -28.65 -28.08 -21.87
N ILE A 287 -28.70 -28.03 -23.20
CA ILE A 287 -28.37 -26.84 -23.98
C ILE A 287 -29.62 -25.96 -24.07
N ILE A 288 -29.53 -24.77 -23.50
CA ILE A 288 -30.59 -23.76 -23.52
C ILE A 288 -30.31 -22.70 -24.59
N SER A 289 -31.33 -21.89 -24.88
CA SER A 289 -31.17 -20.73 -25.75
C SER A 289 -30.35 -19.64 -25.04
N THR A 290 -29.65 -18.80 -25.82
CA THR A 290 -28.94 -17.62 -25.27
C THR A 290 -29.90 -16.66 -24.55
N ASP A 291 -31.16 -16.57 -24.99
CA ASP A 291 -32.18 -15.74 -24.33
C ASP A 291 -32.61 -16.30 -22.98
N ASP A 292 -32.72 -17.63 -22.84
CA ASP A 292 -33.01 -18.25 -21.55
C ASP A 292 -31.82 -18.14 -20.60
N MET A 293 -30.59 -18.28 -21.12
CA MET A 293 -29.39 -17.97 -20.36
C MET A 293 -29.41 -16.52 -19.83
N LYS A 294 -29.77 -15.55 -20.68
CA LYS A 294 -29.93 -14.15 -20.27
C LYS A 294 -30.96 -13.97 -19.15
N LYS A 295 -32.09 -14.70 -19.19
CA LYS A 295 -33.08 -14.68 -18.11
C LYS A 295 -32.52 -15.24 -16.80
N ILE A 296 -31.76 -16.34 -16.87
CA ILE A 296 -31.11 -16.94 -15.70
C ILE A 296 -30.11 -15.96 -15.08
N LEU A 297 -29.28 -15.31 -15.89
CA LEU A 297 -28.27 -14.36 -15.39
C LEU A 297 -28.85 -13.07 -14.84
N ASN A 298 -29.98 -12.60 -15.40
CA ASN A 298 -30.71 -11.45 -14.87
C ASN A 298 -31.64 -11.80 -13.71
N SER A 299 -31.81 -13.09 -13.39
CA SER A 299 -32.60 -13.50 -12.23
C SER A 299 -31.88 -13.15 -10.94
N THR A 300 -32.67 -12.91 -9.90
CA THR A 300 -32.17 -12.67 -8.55
C THR A 300 -32.52 -13.86 -7.66
N SER A 301 -31.57 -14.30 -6.86
CA SER A 301 -31.85 -15.14 -5.69
C SER A 301 -32.24 -14.23 -4.53
N LYS A 302 -32.83 -14.81 -3.49
CA LYS A 302 -33.07 -14.10 -2.23
C LYS A 302 -31.99 -14.50 -1.25
N ALA A 303 -31.16 -13.55 -0.85
CA ALA A 303 -30.17 -13.77 0.20
C ALA A 303 -30.77 -13.33 1.55
N GLY A 304 -30.75 -14.23 2.53
CA GLY A 304 -31.08 -13.90 3.92
C GLY A 304 -29.93 -13.13 4.55
N VAL A 305 -30.18 -11.88 4.97
CA VAL A 305 -29.18 -11.01 5.59
C VAL A 305 -29.76 -10.39 6.86
N THR A 306 -28.96 -10.29 7.92
CA THR A 306 -29.40 -9.64 9.16
C THR A 306 -28.99 -8.17 9.17
N TYR A 307 -29.93 -7.28 9.40
CA TYR A 307 -29.73 -5.84 9.52
C TYR A 307 -29.83 -5.39 10.98
N THR A 308 -28.86 -4.59 11.43
CA THR A 308 -28.90 -3.95 12.76
C THR A 308 -29.56 -2.59 12.65
N VAL A 309 -30.68 -2.41 13.37
CA VAL A 309 -31.44 -1.16 13.43
C VAL A 309 -30.56 -0.03 13.95
N LYS A 310 -30.62 1.13 13.30
CA LYS A 310 -29.86 2.34 13.67
C LYS A 310 -30.80 3.40 14.23
N ASP A 311 -30.21 4.41 14.88
CA ASP A 311 -30.95 5.57 15.35
C ASP A 311 -31.68 6.27 14.19
N GLY A 312 -32.99 6.48 14.34
CA GLY A 312 -33.86 7.06 13.31
C GLY A 312 -34.43 6.07 12.29
N ASP A 313 -34.12 4.77 12.35
CA ASP A 313 -34.74 3.77 11.49
C ASP A 313 -36.20 3.50 11.88
N THR A 314 -37.02 3.20 10.87
CA THR A 314 -38.39 2.71 11.01
C THR A 314 -38.55 1.44 10.16
N VAL A 315 -39.50 0.56 10.50
CA VAL A 315 -39.80 -0.62 9.67
C VAL A 315 -40.09 -0.22 8.22
N THR A 316 -40.77 0.92 8.04
CA THR A 316 -41.06 1.51 6.72
C THR A 316 -39.80 1.96 5.99
N SER A 317 -38.87 2.66 6.66
CA SER A 317 -37.63 3.11 6.02
C SER A 317 -36.73 1.94 5.66
N ILE A 318 -36.64 0.91 6.52
CA ILE A 318 -35.88 -0.32 6.27
C ILE A 318 -36.48 -1.10 5.09
N ALA A 319 -37.79 -1.32 5.08
CA ALA A 319 -38.46 -2.02 3.98
C ALA A 319 -38.26 -1.29 2.65
N LYS A 320 -38.47 0.04 2.64
CA LYS A 320 -38.30 0.88 1.45
C LYS A 320 -36.86 0.88 0.94
N ALA A 321 -35.88 0.98 1.82
CA ALA A 321 -34.45 0.97 1.46
C ALA A 321 -34.02 -0.34 0.79
N ASN A 322 -34.70 -1.44 1.10
CA ASN A 322 -34.40 -2.78 0.57
C ASN A 322 -35.38 -3.23 -0.53
N ASN A 323 -36.20 -2.32 -1.06
CA ASN A 323 -37.22 -2.63 -2.07
C ASN A 323 -38.20 -3.73 -1.66
N MET A 324 -38.55 -3.80 -0.37
CA MET A 324 -39.50 -4.75 0.20
C MET A 324 -40.78 -4.05 0.65
N THR A 325 -41.88 -4.79 0.72
CA THR A 325 -43.10 -4.31 1.39
C THR A 325 -42.97 -4.51 2.89
N ILE A 326 -43.64 -3.67 3.69
CA ILE A 326 -43.68 -3.82 5.16
C ILE A 326 -44.21 -5.21 5.53
N SER A 327 -45.26 -5.68 4.85
CA SER A 327 -45.83 -7.02 5.06
C SER A 327 -44.84 -8.13 4.72
N GLY A 328 -44.08 -8.00 3.62
CA GLY A 328 -43.05 -8.96 3.25
C GLY A 328 -41.91 -9.01 4.27
N LEU A 329 -41.44 -7.84 4.71
CA LEU A 329 -40.41 -7.73 5.75
C LEU A 329 -40.89 -8.33 7.08
N ASN A 330 -42.13 -8.05 7.49
CA ASN A 330 -42.69 -8.58 8.73
C ASN A 330 -42.86 -10.11 8.67
N LYS A 331 -43.28 -10.65 7.52
CA LYS A 331 -43.44 -12.10 7.31
C LYS A 331 -42.14 -12.88 7.50
N ILE A 332 -41.00 -12.32 7.07
CA ILE A 332 -39.67 -12.94 7.22
C ILE A 332 -39.18 -12.93 8.68
N ASN A 333 -39.77 -12.06 9.50
CA ASN A 333 -39.44 -11.88 10.91
C ASN A 333 -40.57 -12.37 11.81
N ASP A 334 -41.19 -13.49 11.44
CA ASP A 334 -42.25 -14.16 12.20
C ASP A 334 -43.45 -13.27 12.57
N ASN A 335 -43.69 -12.21 11.79
CA ASN A 335 -44.67 -11.15 12.03
C ASN A 335 -44.49 -10.41 13.37
N GLN A 336 -43.27 -10.36 13.89
CA GLN A 336 -42.94 -9.72 15.17
C GLN A 336 -42.46 -8.26 15.03
N LEU A 337 -42.26 -7.76 13.81
CA LEU A 337 -41.91 -6.37 13.57
C LEU A 337 -43.17 -5.50 13.76
N GLY A 338 -43.29 -4.92 14.95
CA GLY A 338 -44.26 -3.87 15.25
C GLY A 338 -43.69 -2.46 15.02
N ASP A 339 -44.39 -1.45 15.54
CA ASP A 339 -43.99 -0.05 15.46
C ASP A 339 -42.77 0.30 16.35
N SER A 340 -42.31 -0.64 17.19
CA SER A 340 -41.26 -0.43 18.20
C SER A 340 -40.03 -1.27 17.90
N ILE A 341 -39.27 -0.85 16.89
CA ILE A 341 -37.88 -1.29 16.70
C ILE A 341 -36.94 -0.32 17.41
N HIS A 342 -35.88 -0.83 18.02
CA HIS A 342 -34.89 -0.04 18.75
C HIS A 342 -33.52 -0.15 18.09
N PRO A 343 -32.68 0.91 18.17
CA PRO A 343 -31.30 0.81 17.71
C PRO A 343 -30.57 -0.37 18.37
N GLY A 344 -29.98 -1.24 17.55
CA GLY A 344 -29.35 -2.49 17.98
C GLY A 344 -30.17 -3.76 17.71
N ASP A 345 -31.47 -3.66 17.45
CA ASP A 345 -32.30 -4.82 17.10
C ASP A 345 -31.84 -5.45 15.78
N LEU A 346 -31.96 -6.77 15.68
CA LEU A 346 -31.60 -7.54 14.48
C LEU A 346 -32.85 -7.91 13.70
N ILE A 347 -32.90 -7.50 12.43
CA ILE A 347 -34.01 -7.77 11.51
C ILE A 347 -33.50 -8.61 10.34
N ASN A 348 -34.18 -9.71 10.05
CA ASN A 348 -33.92 -10.53 8.88
C ASN A 348 -34.46 -9.84 7.62
N LEU A 349 -33.62 -9.72 6.61
CA LEU A 349 -33.94 -9.19 5.30
C LEU A 349 -33.81 -10.31 4.27
N GLU A 350 -34.68 -10.30 3.26
CA GLU A 350 -34.45 -11.02 2.00
C GLU A 350 -34.13 -9.99 0.93
N ILE A 351 -32.84 -9.77 0.69
CA ILE A 351 -32.44 -8.87 -0.40
C ILE A 351 -32.33 -9.65 -1.70
N ALA A 352 -32.83 -9.06 -2.78
CA ALA A 352 -32.66 -9.58 -4.12
C ALA A 352 -31.16 -9.52 -4.47
N GLU A 353 -30.53 -10.67 -4.58
CA GLU A 353 -29.12 -10.83 -4.92
C GLU A 353 -29.02 -11.29 -6.38
N PRO A 354 -28.40 -10.51 -7.28
CA PRO A 354 -28.24 -10.94 -8.66
C PRO A 354 -27.31 -12.15 -8.75
N LYS A 355 -27.63 -13.10 -9.64
CA LYS A 355 -26.76 -14.27 -9.88
C LYS A 355 -25.32 -13.90 -10.22
N LEU A 356 -25.14 -12.79 -10.94
CA LEU A 356 -23.84 -12.20 -11.24
C LEU A 356 -23.77 -10.80 -10.63
N LYS A 357 -22.80 -10.58 -9.75
CA LYS A 357 -22.56 -9.26 -9.16
C LYS A 357 -21.45 -8.59 -9.95
N VAL A 358 -21.71 -7.35 -10.36
CA VAL A 358 -20.72 -6.53 -11.06
C VAL A 358 -20.08 -5.56 -10.08
N GLU A 359 -18.76 -5.60 -10.02
CA GLU A 359 -17.92 -4.60 -9.38
C GLU A 359 -17.49 -3.55 -10.41
N LEU A 360 -17.74 -2.29 -10.09
CA LEU A 360 -17.22 -1.16 -10.84
C LEU A 360 -15.98 -0.63 -10.14
N VAL A 361 -14.87 -0.55 -10.87
CA VAL A 361 -13.63 0.05 -10.42
C VAL A 361 -13.45 1.37 -11.15
N LYS A 362 -13.55 2.48 -10.41
CA LYS A 362 -13.44 3.85 -10.94
C LYS A 362 -12.18 4.51 -10.43
N THR A 363 -11.46 5.21 -11.31
CA THR A 363 -10.38 6.09 -10.88
C THR A 363 -10.92 7.50 -10.63
N GLU A 364 -10.90 7.94 -9.39
CA GLU A 364 -11.39 9.26 -8.98
C GLU A 364 -10.22 10.19 -8.64
N THR A 365 -10.30 11.41 -9.16
CA THR A 365 -9.39 12.50 -8.80
C THR A 365 -10.16 13.59 -8.07
N TYR A 366 -9.76 13.88 -6.83
CA TYR A 366 -10.43 14.87 -5.99
C TYR A 366 -9.43 15.63 -5.12
N ARG A 367 -9.88 16.74 -4.53
CA ARG A 367 -9.04 17.62 -3.71
C ARG A 367 -9.44 17.53 -2.25
N VAL A 368 -8.45 17.45 -1.37
CA VAL A 368 -8.63 17.38 0.08
C VAL A 368 -7.78 18.45 0.75
N SER A 369 -8.33 19.10 1.78
CA SER A 369 -7.62 20.08 2.59
C SER A 369 -6.55 19.40 3.47
N ILE A 370 -5.38 20.02 3.59
CA ILE A 370 -4.36 19.63 4.57
C ILE A 370 -4.41 20.66 5.71
N PRO A 371 -4.88 20.30 6.91
CA PRO A 371 -5.01 21.27 8.00
C PRO A 371 -3.65 21.85 8.42
N PHE A 372 -3.59 23.16 8.65
CA PHE A 372 -2.39 23.79 9.21
C PHE A 372 -2.23 23.53 10.72
N LYS A 373 -1.00 23.60 11.23
CA LYS A 373 -0.73 23.51 12.68
C LYS A 373 -0.59 24.91 13.30
N THR A 374 -0.89 25.02 14.59
CA THR A 374 -0.58 26.23 15.36
C THR A 374 0.72 26.03 16.13
N ILE A 375 1.72 26.86 15.85
CA ILE A 375 3.02 26.86 16.52
C ILE A 375 3.08 28.05 17.49
N THR A 376 3.39 27.76 18.75
CA THR A 376 3.62 28.79 19.77
C THR A 376 5.10 29.12 19.86
N GLN A 377 5.44 30.39 19.67
CA GLN A 377 6.79 30.92 19.87
C GLN A 377 6.82 31.74 21.15
N ASN A 378 7.86 31.59 21.97
CA ASN A 378 7.95 32.29 23.25
C ASN A 378 8.77 33.59 23.13
N ASP A 379 8.36 34.62 23.87
CA ASP A 379 9.09 35.88 24.05
C ASP A 379 9.25 36.19 25.54
N ASP A 380 10.47 36.06 26.06
CA ASP A 380 10.80 36.28 27.47
C ASP A 380 10.88 37.75 27.87
N THR A 381 10.83 38.67 26.91
CA THR A 381 10.73 40.11 27.18
C THR A 381 9.29 40.55 27.47
N LYS A 382 8.31 39.77 26.99
CA LYS A 382 6.88 40.08 27.08
C LYS A 382 6.19 39.30 28.18
N TYR A 383 5.15 39.90 28.75
CA TYR A 383 4.42 39.29 29.85
C TYR A 383 3.57 38.09 29.42
N THR A 384 3.28 37.16 30.32
CA THR A 384 2.53 35.92 30.05
C THR A 384 1.11 36.11 29.49
N ASP A 385 0.57 37.32 29.58
CA ASP A 385 -0.73 37.71 29.03
C ASP A 385 -0.63 38.26 27.58
N TYR A 386 0.58 38.46 27.06
CA TYR A 386 0.83 38.94 25.71
C TYR A 386 0.73 37.81 24.69
N THR A 387 -0.13 37.98 23.69
CA THR A 387 -0.22 37.09 22.52
C THR A 387 -0.23 37.91 21.23
N LYS A 388 0.56 37.54 20.23
CA LYS A 388 0.53 38.15 18.89
C LYS A 388 0.63 37.08 17.82
N VAL A 389 -0.31 37.04 16.87
CA VAL A 389 -0.20 36.20 15.68
C VAL A 389 0.88 36.79 14.78
N LEU A 390 1.95 36.05 14.54
CA LEU A 390 3.04 36.44 13.62
C LEU A 390 2.73 36.01 12.19
N THR A 391 2.15 34.83 12.03
CA THR A 391 1.79 34.27 10.73
C THR A 391 0.39 33.69 10.82
N GLN A 392 -0.49 34.10 9.90
CA GLN A 392 -1.84 33.54 9.81
C GLN A 392 -1.76 32.15 9.18
N GLY A 393 -2.43 31.17 9.81
CA GLY A 393 -2.48 29.82 9.27
C GLY A 393 -3.37 29.72 8.04
N ALA A 394 -2.97 28.88 7.09
CA ALA A 394 -3.75 28.56 5.90
C ALA A 394 -3.61 27.06 5.58
N ASP A 395 -4.73 26.39 5.34
CA ASP A 395 -4.71 24.99 4.97
C ASP A 395 -3.99 24.79 3.63
N GLY A 396 -3.26 23.68 3.55
CA GLY A 396 -2.72 23.18 2.29
C GLY A 396 -3.81 22.51 1.46
N LEU A 397 -3.45 22.16 0.23
CA LEU A 397 -4.35 21.47 -0.69
C LEU A 397 -3.59 20.30 -1.30
N GLN A 398 -4.14 19.10 -1.18
CA GLN A 398 -3.66 17.93 -1.89
C GLN A 398 -4.69 17.46 -2.91
N GLN A 399 -4.20 17.04 -4.08
CA GLN A 399 -4.96 16.25 -5.02
C GLN A 399 -4.70 14.77 -4.73
N ARG A 400 -5.77 13.99 -4.55
CA ARG A 400 -5.71 12.55 -4.40
C ARG A 400 -6.27 11.88 -5.65
N VAL A 401 -5.62 10.79 -6.03
CA VAL A 401 -6.10 9.87 -7.05
C VAL A 401 -6.28 8.52 -6.39
N ASP A 402 -7.52 8.07 -6.30
CA ASP A 402 -7.87 6.81 -5.67
C ASP A 402 -8.65 5.91 -6.65
N LYS A 403 -8.47 4.59 -6.53
CA LYS A 403 -9.38 3.61 -7.12
C LYS A 403 -10.51 3.36 -6.14
N VAL A 404 -11.74 3.47 -6.61
CA VAL A 404 -12.96 3.24 -5.85
C VAL A 404 -13.65 2.02 -6.42
N TYR A 405 -13.92 1.06 -5.55
CA TYR A 405 -14.58 -0.19 -5.88
C TYR A 405 -16.01 -0.10 -5.36
N THR A 406 -16.97 -0.35 -6.24
CA THR A 406 -18.39 -0.31 -5.89
C THR A 406 -19.10 -1.56 -6.38
N VAL A 407 -20.00 -2.09 -5.55
CA VAL A 407 -20.89 -3.20 -5.90
C VAL A 407 -22.31 -2.71 -5.64
N ASN A 408 -23.19 -2.81 -6.64
CA ASN A 408 -24.56 -2.28 -6.58
C ASN A 408 -24.64 -0.79 -6.17
N GLY A 409 -23.65 0.01 -6.57
CA GLY A 409 -23.58 1.45 -6.26
C GLY A 409 -23.06 1.79 -4.86
N VAL A 410 -22.73 0.81 -4.02
CA VAL A 410 -22.16 1.03 -2.69
C VAL A 410 -20.64 0.85 -2.74
N GLU A 411 -19.88 1.80 -2.18
CA GLU A 411 -18.42 1.71 -2.04
C GLU A 411 -18.04 0.57 -1.10
N THR A 412 -17.34 -0.43 -1.62
CA THR A 412 -16.84 -1.58 -0.85
C THR A 412 -15.39 -1.40 -0.42
N LYS A 413 -14.61 -0.67 -1.23
CA LYS A 413 -13.17 -0.50 -1.04
C LYS A 413 -12.66 0.76 -1.74
N ARG A 414 -11.62 1.38 -1.16
CA ARG A 414 -10.88 2.49 -1.75
C ARG A 414 -9.38 2.27 -1.60
N GLU A 415 -8.66 2.34 -2.71
CA GLU A 415 -7.20 2.22 -2.75
C GLU A 415 -6.57 3.52 -3.20
N SER A 416 -5.62 4.06 -2.42
CA SER A 416 -4.93 5.27 -2.83
C SER A 416 -3.84 4.95 -3.84
N ILE A 417 -3.92 5.56 -5.02
CA ILE A 417 -2.90 5.41 -6.07
C ILE A 417 -1.80 6.44 -5.87
N SER A 418 -2.18 7.71 -5.70
CA SER A 418 -1.24 8.80 -5.52
C SER A 418 -1.84 9.99 -4.78
N SER A 419 -0.95 10.78 -4.19
CA SER A 419 -1.29 12.07 -3.58
C SER A 419 -0.24 13.10 -3.99
N THR A 420 -0.69 14.22 -4.54
CA THR A 420 0.17 15.34 -4.92
C THR A 420 -0.23 16.57 -4.12
N ILE A 421 0.71 17.11 -3.35
CA ILE A 421 0.48 18.38 -2.64
C ILE A 421 0.51 19.51 -3.67
N LEU A 422 -0.63 20.16 -3.89
CA LEU A 422 -0.75 21.33 -4.77
C LEU A 422 -0.31 22.61 -4.06
N SER A 423 -0.57 22.70 -2.75
CA SER A 423 -0.19 23.81 -1.88
C SER A 423 0.18 23.28 -0.50
N GLN A 424 1.35 23.67 0.01
CA GLN A 424 1.75 23.32 1.38
C GLN A 424 0.88 24.09 2.39
N PRO A 425 0.50 23.48 3.53
CA PRO A 425 -0.12 24.23 4.61
C PRO A 425 0.86 25.26 5.18
N VAL A 426 0.34 26.42 5.54
CA VAL A 426 1.08 27.47 6.23
C VAL A 426 0.69 27.42 7.70
N ASP A 427 1.63 27.08 8.57
CA ASP A 427 1.37 27.01 10.01
C ASP A 427 1.06 28.39 10.60
N LYS A 428 0.10 28.42 11.53
CA LYS A 428 -0.24 29.61 12.30
C LYS A 428 0.80 29.80 13.40
N VAL A 429 1.58 30.88 13.35
CA VAL A 429 2.58 31.17 14.39
C VAL A 429 2.02 32.20 15.37
N VAL A 430 1.99 31.87 16.66
CA VAL A 430 1.55 32.76 17.74
C VAL A 430 2.70 33.00 18.71
N LEU A 431 3.14 34.25 18.82
CA LEU A 431 4.10 34.70 19.82
C LEU A 431 3.40 34.88 21.17
N THR A 432 3.92 34.24 22.22
CA THR A 432 3.40 34.32 23.58
C THR A 432 4.48 34.77 24.55
N GLY A 433 4.17 35.75 25.40
CA GLY A 433 5.12 36.20 26.40
C GLY A 433 5.37 35.17 27.51
N THR A 434 6.56 35.13 28.11
CA THR A 434 6.86 34.25 29.25
C THR A 434 7.30 34.99 30.51
N LYS A 435 7.48 36.32 30.43
CA LYS A 435 7.84 37.16 31.58
C LYS A 435 6.69 37.21 32.58
N LYS A 436 6.95 36.91 33.85
CA LYS A 436 5.96 37.12 34.90
C LYS A 436 5.93 38.61 35.28
N ARG A 437 4.73 39.19 35.46
CA ARG A 437 4.62 40.58 35.92
C ARG A 437 5.20 40.73 37.33
N PRO A 438 5.87 41.87 37.64
CA PRO A 438 6.31 42.15 39.00
C PRO A 438 5.11 42.15 39.93
N LYS A 439 5.21 41.43 41.06
CA LYS A 439 4.21 41.53 42.13
C LYS A 439 4.41 42.90 42.80
N THR A 440 3.70 43.93 42.37
CA THR A 440 3.59 45.15 43.19
C THR A 440 2.96 44.77 44.52
N GLY A 441 3.50 45.29 45.63
CA GLY A 441 2.96 45.02 46.96
C GLY A 441 1.44 45.29 46.98
N SER A 442 0.67 44.39 47.57
CA SER A 442 -0.79 44.48 47.56
C SER A 442 -1.25 45.84 48.09
N GLY A 443 -2.00 46.57 47.28
CA GLY A 443 -2.54 47.89 47.63
C GLY A 443 -1.69 49.10 47.26
N VAL A 444 -0.55 48.93 46.59
CA VAL A 444 0.29 50.05 46.12
C VAL A 444 -0.08 50.42 44.68
N SER A 445 -0.57 51.66 44.47
CA SER A 445 -0.79 52.21 43.13
C SER A 445 0.53 52.58 42.47
N SER A 446 0.71 52.14 41.22
CA SER A 446 1.87 52.49 40.39
C SER A 446 1.70 53.82 39.64
N GLY A 447 0.54 54.49 39.77
CA GLY A 447 0.26 55.76 39.10
C GLY A 447 -0.02 55.66 37.59
N SER A 448 -0.08 54.44 37.04
CA SER A 448 -0.36 54.17 35.62
C SER A 448 -1.34 53.01 35.55
N LEU A 449 -2.46 53.17 34.82
CA LEU A 449 -3.47 52.13 34.69
C LEU A 449 -3.10 51.18 33.53
N MET A 450 -3.23 49.86 33.75
CA MET A 450 -3.17 48.86 32.68
C MET A 450 -4.55 48.58 32.12
N TRP A 451 -4.58 48.00 30.93
CA TRP A 451 -5.77 47.47 30.32
C TRP A 451 -6.48 46.44 31.23
N PRO A 452 -7.80 46.56 31.49
CA PRO A 452 -8.49 45.81 32.55
C PRO A 452 -8.92 44.39 32.13
N VAL A 453 -8.89 44.06 30.83
CA VAL A 453 -9.25 42.73 30.33
C VAL A 453 -8.14 42.21 29.40
N PRO A 454 -7.07 41.58 29.93
CA PRO A 454 -5.88 41.25 29.13
C PRO A 454 -6.13 40.36 27.91
N SER A 455 -7.24 39.62 27.88
CA SER A 455 -7.60 38.74 26.76
C SER A 455 -8.51 39.38 25.69
N LEU A 456 -9.02 40.60 25.90
CA LEU A 456 -9.96 41.27 24.99
C LEU A 456 -9.46 42.68 24.70
N HIS A 457 -9.32 43.04 23.43
CA HIS A 457 -8.77 44.35 23.02
C HIS A 457 -9.72 45.14 22.11
N THR A 458 -10.96 44.67 21.94
CA THR A 458 -11.98 45.35 21.13
C THR A 458 -12.86 46.23 22.01
N ILE A 459 -12.85 47.53 21.74
CA ILE A 459 -13.79 48.48 22.34
C ILE A 459 -15.05 48.47 21.48
N THR A 460 -16.17 48.00 22.05
CA THR A 460 -17.47 48.05 21.37
C THR A 460 -18.13 49.41 21.53
N THR A 461 -17.83 50.14 22.60
CA THR A 461 -18.38 51.46 22.83
C THR A 461 -17.45 52.35 23.65
N TYR A 462 -17.27 53.59 23.20
CA TYR A 462 -16.37 54.57 23.83
C TYR A 462 -17.10 55.45 24.85
N PHE A 463 -16.35 56.28 25.58
CA PHE A 463 -16.85 57.33 26.47
C PHE A 463 -17.49 58.46 25.63
N THR A 464 -18.80 58.38 25.38
CA THR A 464 -19.50 59.27 24.44
C THR A 464 -21.01 59.30 24.68
N TRP A 465 -21.71 60.28 24.09
CA TRP A 465 -23.17 60.31 24.04
C TRP A 465 -23.70 59.21 23.10
N ARG A 466 -24.63 58.40 23.59
CA ARG A 466 -25.29 57.34 22.81
C ARG A 466 -26.72 57.09 23.29
N TRP A 467 -27.64 56.89 22.36
CA TRP A 467 -29.03 56.49 22.65
C TRP A 467 -29.71 57.34 23.74
N GLY A 468 -29.53 58.66 23.68
CA GLY A 468 -30.14 59.61 24.62
C GLY A 468 -29.49 59.68 26.01
N SER A 469 -28.39 58.96 26.26
CA SER A 469 -27.66 58.99 27.54
C SER A 469 -26.14 59.07 27.34
N PHE A 470 -25.44 59.60 28.34
CA PHE A 470 -23.98 59.70 28.28
C PHE A 470 -23.32 58.43 28.81
N HIS A 471 -22.46 57.81 28.00
CA HIS A 471 -21.72 56.62 28.38
C HIS A 471 -20.46 56.98 29.17
N THR A 472 -20.44 56.63 30.45
CA THR A 472 -19.43 57.11 31.40
C THR A 472 -18.17 56.25 31.51
N GLY A 473 -17.98 55.32 30.58
CA GLY A 473 -16.82 54.43 30.52
C GLY A 473 -16.52 53.96 29.09
N ILE A 474 -15.72 52.91 28.98
CA ILE A 474 -15.53 52.14 27.74
C ILE A 474 -16.06 50.72 27.93
N ASP A 475 -16.66 50.16 26.88
CA ASP A 475 -17.15 48.79 26.87
C ASP A 475 -16.17 47.92 26.08
N ILE A 476 -15.59 46.91 26.75
CA ILE A 476 -14.57 46.02 26.20
C ILE A 476 -15.17 44.63 26.01
N SER A 477 -15.17 44.13 24.77
CA SER A 477 -15.74 42.83 24.40
C SER A 477 -14.91 42.13 23.32
N GLY A 478 -15.40 41.00 22.79
CA GLY A 478 -14.80 40.21 21.72
C GLY A 478 -15.40 38.80 21.64
N SER A 479 -14.91 37.98 20.72
CA SER A 479 -15.36 36.59 20.56
C SER A 479 -15.14 35.79 21.86
N SER A 480 -16.20 35.14 22.35
CA SER A 480 -16.19 34.41 23.64
C SER A 480 -15.81 35.28 24.85
N ALA A 481 -16.31 36.53 24.92
CA ALA A 481 -16.02 37.45 26.01
C ALA A 481 -16.52 36.98 27.39
N TYR A 482 -17.64 36.26 27.47
CA TYR A 482 -18.20 35.81 28.74
C TYR A 482 -17.20 34.95 29.53
N GLY A 483 -17.05 35.21 30.82
CA GLY A 483 -16.16 34.46 31.72
C GLY A 483 -14.66 34.79 31.59
N LYS A 484 -14.26 35.68 30.66
CA LYS A 484 -12.86 36.16 30.58
C LYS A 484 -12.47 36.92 31.84
N THR A 485 -11.19 36.89 32.20
CA THR A 485 -10.71 37.48 33.46
C THR A 485 -10.63 39.00 33.35
N ILE A 486 -11.22 39.70 34.33
CA ILE A 486 -11.01 41.12 34.58
C ILE A 486 -9.95 41.25 35.67
N VAL A 487 -8.98 42.13 35.45
CA VAL A 487 -7.88 42.39 36.38
C VAL A 487 -7.90 43.84 36.88
N ALA A 488 -7.33 44.08 38.06
CA ALA A 488 -7.16 45.43 38.58
C ALA A 488 -6.21 46.24 37.67
N ALA A 489 -6.70 47.36 37.14
CA ALA A 489 -5.95 48.26 36.28
C ALA A 489 -4.73 48.87 36.99
N ASP A 490 -4.76 49.01 38.31
CA ASP A 490 -3.61 49.35 39.13
C ASP A 490 -3.78 48.79 40.55
N GLY A 491 -2.73 48.80 41.38
CA GLY A 491 -2.83 48.41 42.78
C GLY A 491 -3.68 49.41 43.57
N GLY A 492 -4.37 48.93 44.60
CA GLY A 492 -5.29 49.76 45.38
C GLY A 492 -6.12 48.97 46.38
N VAL A 493 -7.14 49.62 46.92
CA VAL A 493 -8.08 49.03 47.88
C VAL A 493 -9.46 48.94 47.24
N VAL A 494 -10.08 47.76 47.29
CA VAL A 494 -11.46 47.55 46.83
C VAL A 494 -12.41 48.33 47.74
N THR A 495 -13.13 49.30 47.17
CA THR A 495 -14.10 50.14 47.90
C THR A 495 -15.54 49.70 47.69
N ALA A 496 -15.84 48.97 46.62
CA ALA A 496 -17.13 48.32 46.40
C ALA A 496 -16.94 46.99 45.66
N ALA A 497 -17.74 45.98 46.02
CA ALA A 497 -17.76 44.67 45.38
C ALA A 497 -19.14 44.05 45.61
N GLY A 498 -20.02 44.12 44.61
CA GLY A 498 -21.41 43.63 44.72
C GLY A 498 -22.32 44.19 43.63
N TRP A 499 -23.62 43.91 43.74
CA TRP A 499 -24.64 44.40 42.83
C TRP A 499 -24.91 45.90 43.02
N ASP A 500 -24.94 46.68 41.94
CA ASP A 500 -25.36 48.09 41.94
C ASP A 500 -26.13 48.47 40.66
N GLY A 501 -27.46 48.39 40.75
CA GLY A 501 -28.37 48.90 39.72
C GLY A 501 -27.98 48.52 38.29
N GLY A 502 -27.86 49.53 37.43
CA GLY A 502 -27.53 49.37 36.00
C GLY A 502 -26.17 48.71 35.73
N TYR A 503 -25.21 48.78 36.66
CA TYR A 503 -23.91 48.10 36.52
C TYR A 503 -23.99 46.59 36.75
N GLY A 504 -25.07 46.10 37.35
CA GLY A 504 -25.13 44.72 37.83
C GLY A 504 -24.04 44.47 38.87
N ASN A 505 -23.36 43.32 38.79
CA ASN A 505 -22.20 43.07 39.65
C ASN A 505 -21.03 43.96 39.23
N ARG A 506 -20.55 44.77 40.17
CA ARG A 506 -19.41 45.66 39.95
C ARG A 506 -18.33 45.53 41.01
N VAL A 507 -17.13 45.93 40.62
CA VAL A 507 -16.00 46.17 41.51
C VAL A 507 -15.56 47.61 41.35
N VAL A 508 -15.25 48.30 42.45
CA VAL A 508 -14.63 49.63 42.46
C VAL A 508 -13.35 49.56 43.25
N ILE A 509 -12.26 50.09 42.69
CA ILE A 509 -10.94 50.08 43.32
C ILE A 509 -10.44 51.52 43.43
N ARG A 510 -10.11 51.94 44.65
CA ARG A 510 -9.41 53.20 44.90
C ARG A 510 -7.92 52.95 44.87
N HIS A 511 -7.23 53.59 43.92
CA HIS A 511 -5.80 53.38 43.70
C HIS A 511 -4.96 54.32 44.56
N ASN A 512 -5.21 55.62 44.46
CA ASN A 512 -4.52 56.65 45.21
C ASN A 512 -5.54 57.70 45.71
N GLY A 513 -5.07 58.85 46.18
CA GLY A 513 -5.94 59.91 46.70
C GLY A 513 -6.88 60.54 45.67
N THR A 514 -6.63 60.36 44.37
CA THR A 514 -7.34 61.07 43.30
C THR A 514 -7.97 60.16 42.25
N ILE A 515 -7.51 58.91 42.09
CA ILE A 515 -7.96 57.99 41.04
C ILE A 515 -8.62 56.73 41.62
N SER A 516 -9.78 56.40 41.08
CA SER A 516 -10.46 55.12 41.26
C SER A 516 -10.89 54.53 39.91
N THR A 517 -11.08 53.21 39.85
CA THR A 517 -11.61 52.52 38.67
C THR A 517 -12.84 51.70 39.01
N LEU A 518 -13.76 51.57 38.04
CA LEU A 518 -14.96 50.74 38.15
C LEU A 518 -14.96 49.68 37.05
N TYR A 519 -15.37 48.46 37.40
CA TYR A 519 -15.53 47.32 36.51
C TYR A 519 -16.96 46.79 36.65
N GLY A 520 -17.79 47.00 35.64
CA GLY A 520 -19.22 46.66 35.63
C GLY A 520 -19.56 45.40 34.82
N HIS A 521 -20.81 44.97 34.94
CA HIS A 521 -21.44 43.83 34.26
C HIS A 521 -20.78 42.47 34.52
N CYS A 522 -20.16 42.28 35.69
CA CYS A 522 -19.38 41.08 35.99
C CYS A 522 -20.26 39.82 36.14
N SER A 523 -19.85 38.69 35.57
CA SER A 523 -20.52 37.40 35.83
C SER A 523 -20.18 36.86 37.22
N LYS A 524 -18.97 37.13 37.69
CA LYS A 524 -18.47 36.71 39.01
C LYS A 524 -17.48 37.74 39.56
N ILE A 525 -17.63 38.09 40.83
CA ILE A 525 -16.67 38.91 41.58
C ILE A 525 -15.73 37.97 42.34
N LEU A 526 -14.43 38.26 42.34
CA LEU A 526 -13.36 37.44 42.93
C LEU A 526 -12.68 38.10 44.13
N VAL A 527 -13.13 39.29 44.52
CA VAL A 527 -12.57 40.10 45.59
C VAL A 527 -13.65 40.64 46.52
N THR A 528 -13.27 41.03 47.73
CA THR A 528 -14.18 41.59 48.73
C THR A 528 -13.84 43.05 49.05
N VAL A 529 -14.82 43.80 49.56
CA VAL A 529 -14.60 45.18 50.04
C VAL A 529 -13.50 45.18 51.10
N GLY A 530 -12.61 46.19 51.05
CA GLY A 530 -11.45 46.32 51.93
C GLY A 530 -10.21 45.55 51.48
N GLN A 531 -10.33 44.63 50.51
CA GLN A 531 -9.19 43.87 50.01
C GLN A 531 -8.19 44.78 49.30
N LYS A 532 -6.90 44.65 49.67
CA LYS A 532 -5.78 45.24 48.92
C LYS A 532 -5.47 44.37 47.71
N VAL A 533 -5.50 44.96 46.52
CA VAL A 533 -5.20 44.26 45.26
C VAL A 533 -3.92 44.81 44.63
N SER A 534 -3.19 43.95 43.93
CA SER A 534 -2.05 44.34 43.10
C SER A 534 -2.49 44.64 41.66
N LYS A 535 -1.75 45.49 40.96
CA LYS A 535 -1.96 45.71 39.52
C LYS A 535 -1.89 44.38 38.76
N GLY A 536 -2.89 44.11 37.92
CA GLY A 536 -3.01 42.86 37.16
C GLY A 536 -3.56 41.67 37.96
N GLN A 537 -3.90 41.84 39.24
CA GLN A 537 -4.57 40.80 40.02
C GLN A 537 -5.99 40.56 39.46
N ALA A 538 -6.38 39.29 39.31
CA ALA A 538 -7.75 38.95 38.92
C ALA A 538 -8.75 39.42 39.99
N ILE A 539 -9.75 40.20 39.57
CA ILE A 539 -10.76 40.79 40.47
C ILE A 539 -12.18 40.38 40.14
N ALA A 540 -12.46 40.04 38.89
CA ALA A 540 -13.78 39.65 38.44
C ALA A 540 -13.70 38.84 37.12
N LYS A 541 -14.84 38.38 36.65
CA LYS A 541 -15.03 37.74 35.35
C LYS A 541 -16.02 38.55 34.52
N VAL A 542 -15.73 38.74 33.23
CA VAL A 542 -16.62 39.38 32.25
C VAL A 542 -17.97 38.66 32.25
N GLY A 543 -19.05 39.43 32.21
CA GLY A 543 -20.41 38.90 32.18
C GLY A 543 -21.34 39.82 31.40
N SER A 544 -22.63 39.68 31.68
CA SER A 544 -23.71 40.44 31.05
C SER A 544 -24.79 40.81 32.08
N THR A 545 -24.40 41.07 33.33
CA THR A 545 -25.35 41.37 34.43
C THR A 545 -25.74 42.85 34.46
N GLY A 546 -26.91 43.18 34.99
CA GLY A 546 -27.40 44.56 35.02
C GLY A 546 -27.93 44.98 33.65
N ASN A 547 -27.78 46.27 33.30
CA ASN A 547 -28.21 46.78 32.01
C ASN A 547 -27.13 46.54 30.95
N SER A 548 -27.15 45.36 30.34
CA SER A 548 -26.15 44.94 29.35
C SER A 548 -26.82 44.22 28.18
N THR A 549 -26.45 44.57 26.95
CA THR A 549 -26.97 43.97 25.71
C THR A 549 -26.19 42.72 25.27
N GLY A 550 -25.11 42.37 25.97
CA GLY A 550 -24.31 41.19 25.68
C GLY A 550 -22.99 41.20 26.48
N PRO A 551 -22.22 40.10 26.48
CA PRO A 551 -21.06 39.98 27.37
C PRO A 551 -19.96 41.02 27.11
N HIS A 552 -19.68 41.88 28.09
CA HIS A 552 -18.61 42.88 28.02
C HIS A 552 -18.16 43.34 29.42
N CYS A 553 -17.00 43.98 29.50
CA CYS A 553 -16.56 44.72 30.69
C CYS A 553 -16.81 46.20 30.47
N HIS A 554 -17.68 46.80 31.29
CA HIS A 554 -17.81 48.26 31.36
C HIS A 554 -16.73 48.80 32.31
N PHE A 555 -15.83 49.63 31.80
CA PHE A 555 -14.69 50.14 32.55
C PHE A 555 -14.73 51.68 32.66
N GLU A 556 -14.70 52.20 33.88
CA GLU A 556 -14.64 53.64 34.14
C GLU A 556 -13.35 54.03 34.87
N VAL A 557 -12.89 55.26 34.60
CA VAL A 557 -11.87 55.94 35.39
C VAL A 557 -12.53 57.13 36.08
N ILE A 558 -12.37 57.23 37.40
CA ILE A 558 -12.97 58.25 38.25
C ILE A 558 -11.84 59.08 38.85
N LYS A 559 -11.74 60.35 38.46
CA LYS A 559 -10.74 61.29 38.95
C LYS A 559 -11.40 62.36 39.81
N ASN A 560 -11.02 62.44 41.08
CA ASN A 560 -11.58 63.38 42.07
C ASN A 560 -13.12 63.35 42.11
N GLY A 561 -13.72 62.17 42.01
CA GLY A 561 -15.18 61.97 42.00
C GLY A 561 -15.85 62.13 40.63
N THR A 562 -15.15 62.66 39.63
CA THR A 562 -15.69 62.83 38.26
C THR A 562 -15.26 61.71 37.35
N LYS A 563 -16.21 61.13 36.61
CA LYS A 563 -15.94 60.11 35.59
C LYS A 563 -15.30 60.76 34.36
N VAL A 564 -14.17 60.22 33.92
CA VAL A 564 -13.36 60.77 32.82
C VAL A 564 -13.12 59.71 31.76
N ASN A 565 -12.81 60.15 30.53
CA ASN A 565 -12.54 59.24 29.41
C ASN A 565 -11.38 58.27 29.76
N PRO A 566 -11.65 56.96 29.90
CA PRO A 566 -10.63 55.97 30.26
C PRO A 566 -9.45 55.90 29.28
N MET A 567 -9.68 56.22 28.00
CA MET A 567 -8.65 56.16 26.95
C MET A 567 -7.47 57.09 27.19
N LEU A 568 -7.61 58.09 28.07
CA LEU A 568 -6.52 58.99 28.47
C LEU A 568 -5.61 58.40 29.56
N TYR A 569 -5.98 57.25 30.14
CA TYR A 569 -5.33 56.68 31.34
C TYR A 569 -4.90 55.23 31.17
N VAL A 570 -5.54 54.45 30.30
CA VAL A 570 -5.14 53.08 29.99
C VAL A 570 -4.40 53.01 28.66
N HIS A 571 -3.31 52.26 28.64
CA HIS A 571 -2.58 51.94 27.42
C HIS A 571 -2.92 50.50 27.01
N ASN A 572 -3.24 50.32 25.73
CA ASN A 572 -3.56 49.03 25.11
C ASN A 572 -2.29 48.21 24.87
#